data_AF-A0A1G3A9G8-F1
#
_entry.id   AF-A0A1G3A9G8-F1
#
_cell.length_a   1.000
_cell.length_b   1.000
_cell.length_c   1.000
_cell.angle_alpha   90.00
_cell.angle_beta   90.00
_cell.angle_gamma   90.00
#
_symmetry.space_group_name_H-M   'P 1'
#
loop_
_entity.id
_entity.type
_entity.pdbx_description
1 polymer ?
#
loop_
_entity_poly.entity_id
_entity_poly.type
_entity_poly.pdbx_seq_one_letter_code
_entity_poly.pdbx_strand_id
1 'polypeptide(L)'
;MRKKKGFTLIELLVVIAIIALLLSILLPALRAVREQGRRAVCGQNEKNTGLGLFLYADDYDGKLPLNVVDRWLFDVSYWTTDIILRTGAFDRHIFYCPSWKQRDNIIFWRYGENLAAGTPESYPQPEPKDEGTRRNYHRIMGYFWFIDTASGRAHPPMSPDNAPKKEWVRSVADTKSAPAAVELIADVTASNGPNRTTSDFTKATGGCWSRWQVYDRSNHVKGGSQPTGGNILFVDGHVQWRHFKDMEHRWFWQQFGNPCFWW
;
A
#
# COMPACT_ATOMS: atom_id res chain seq x y z
N MET A 1 45.41 48.60 18.21
CA MET A 1 44.59 47.87 17.22
C MET A 1 44.90 46.39 17.31
N ARG A 2 43.95 45.55 17.75
CA ARG A 2 44.16 44.11 17.92
C ARG A 2 44.05 43.44 16.54
N LYS A 3 45.16 42.95 15.97
CA LYS A 3 45.16 42.26 14.66
C LYS A 3 44.21 41.07 14.74
N LYS A 4 43.12 41.08 13.95
CA LYS A 4 42.26 39.91 13.79
C LYS A 4 43.09 38.81 13.13
N LYS A 5 43.20 37.64 13.78
CA LYS A 5 43.82 36.45 13.17
C LYS A 5 42.87 35.95 12.08
N GLY A 6 43.36 35.85 10.84
CA GLY A 6 42.62 35.26 9.73
C GLY A 6 42.62 33.74 9.84
N PHE A 7 41.56 33.11 9.35
CA PHE A 7 41.45 31.65 9.26
C PHE A 7 42.43 31.13 8.20
N THR A 8 43.19 30.08 8.50
CA THR A 8 44.07 29.45 7.52
C THR A 8 43.31 28.46 6.65
N LEU A 9 43.80 28.24 5.42
CA LEU A 9 43.22 27.26 4.50
C LEU A 9 43.25 25.83 5.08
N ILE A 10 44.29 25.51 5.86
CA ILE A 10 44.44 24.21 6.53
C ILE A 10 43.36 24.01 7.60
N GLU A 11 43.10 25.02 8.44
CA GLU A 11 42.06 24.95 9.47
C GLU A 11 40.67 24.72 8.85
N LEU A 12 40.38 25.40 7.72
CA LEU A 12 39.12 25.19 7.01
C LEU A 12 39.02 23.77 6.44
N LEU A 13 40.11 23.27 5.85
CA LEU A 13 40.16 21.96 5.22
C LEU A 13 39.95 20.82 6.23
N VAL A 14 40.55 20.92 7.42
CA VAL A 14 40.37 19.92 8.48
C VAL A 14 38.91 19.90 8.96
N VAL A 15 38.27 21.06 9.11
CA VAL A 15 36.88 21.14 9.56
C VAL A 15 35.93 20.50 8.56
N ILE A 16 36.06 20.81 7.26
CA ILE A 16 35.20 20.19 6.24
C ILE A 16 35.45 18.68 6.14
N ALA A 17 36.69 18.21 6.33
CA ALA A 17 37.01 16.78 6.33
C ALA A 17 36.33 16.05 7.49
N ILE A 18 36.34 16.62 8.69
CA ILE A 18 35.64 16.07 9.86
C ILE A 18 34.12 16.05 9.62
N ILE A 19 33.54 17.14 9.10
CA ILE A 19 32.10 17.20 8.78
C ILE A 19 31.73 16.14 7.74
N ALA A 20 32.53 15.97 6.68
CA ALA A 20 32.31 14.97 5.64
C ALA A 20 32.34 13.55 6.21
N LEU A 21 33.31 13.24 7.08
CA LEU A 21 33.41 11.95 7.76
C LEU A 21 32.16 11.68 8.61
N LEU A 22 31.74 12.64 9.44
CA LEU A 22 30.55 12.50 10.29
C LEU A 22 29.27 12.31 9.48
N LEU A 23 29.10 13.09 8.40
CA LEU A 23 27.95 12.96 7.51
C LEU A 23 27.92 11.60 6.79
N SER A 24 29.08 11.05 6.41
CA SER A 24 29.16 9.74 5.73
C SER A 24 28.58 8.60 6.59
N ILE A 25 28.75 8.67 7.91
CA ILE A 25 28.23 7.68 8.87
C ILE A 25 26.76 7.97 9.20
N LEU A 26 26.37 9.24 9.27
CA LEU A 26 25.02 9.65 9.67
C LEU A 26 23.96 9.44 8.56
N LEU A 27 24.31 9.60 7.29
CA LEU A 27 23.36 9.51 6.17
C LEU A 27 22.72 8.12 6.01
N PRO A 28 23.47 6.99 6.05
CA PRO A 28 22.87 5.66 6.02
C PRO A 28 21.93 5.40 7.20
N ALA A 29 22.34 5.80 8.41
CA ALA A 29 21.53 5.65 9.62
C ALA A 29 20.21 6.43 9.51
N LEU A 30 20.26 7.68 9.05
CA LEU A 30 19.06 8.51 8.88
C LEU A 30 18.08 7.93 7.84
N ARG A 31 18.59 7.31 6.77
CA ARG A 31 17.73 6.62 5.78
C ARG A 31 17.00 5.43 6.41
N ALA A 32 17.70 4.63 7.22
CA ALA A 32 17.08 3.50 7.93
C ALA A 32 16.02 3.96 8.94
N VAL A 33 16.32 5.01 9.72
CA VAL A 33 15.36 5.59 10.69
C VAL A 33 14.11 6.13 10.00
N ARG A 34 14.27 6.86 8.88
CA ARG A 34 13.12 7.36 8.10
C ARG A 34 12.25 6.22 7.58
N GLU A 35 12.86 5.13 7.15
CA GLU A 35 12.13 3.96 6.66
C GLU A 35 11.39 3.24 7.78
N GLN A 36 12.02 3.05 8.95
CA GLN A 36 11.34 2.54 10.14
C GLN A 36 10.15 3.42 10.54
N GLY A 37 10.31 4.75 10.49
CA GLY A 37 9.22 5.69 10.73
C GLY A 37 8.06 5.51 9.73
N ARG A 38 8.37 5.35 8.44
CA ARG A 38 7.35 5.06 7.42
C ARG A 38 6.64 3.73 7.66
N ARG A 39 7.36 2.68 8.07
CA ARG A 39 6.75 1.38 8.42
C ARG A 39 5.79 1.49 9.59
N ALA A 40 6.17 2.23 10.63
CA ALA A 40 5.31 2.48 11.79
C ALA A 40 4.03 3.23 11.39
N VAL A 41 4.14 4.29 10.57
CA VAL A 41 2.98 5.01 10.06
C VAL A 41 2.13 4.12 9.15
N CYS A 42 2.74 3.32 8.28
CA CYS A 42 2.04 2.36 7.43
C CYS A 42 1.22 1.36 8.25
N GLY A 43 1.82 0.72 9.26
CA GLY A 43 1.10 -0.22 10.13
C GLY A 43 -0.01 0.46 10.94
N GLN A 44 0.18 1.71 11.36
CA GLN A 44 -0.88 2.49 12.01
C GLN A 44 -2.02 2.85 11.05
N ASN A 45 -1.71 3.17 9.80
CA ASN A 45 -2.69 3.44 8.75
C ASN A 45 -3.56 2.19 8.47
N GLU A 46 -2.95 1.02 8.34
CA GLU A 46 -3.68 -0.25 8.23
C GLU A 46 -4.53 -0.52 9.47
N LYS A 47 -4.00 -0.29 10.68
CA LYS A 47 -4.76 -0.45 11.93
C LYS A 47 -5.96 0.48 12.02
N ASN A 48 -5.81 1.76 11.62
CA ASN A 48 -6.92 2.73 11.60
C ASN A 48 -7.98 2.34 10.57
N THR A 49 -7.54 1.82 9.42
CA THR A 49 -8.45 1.29 8.40
C THR A 49 -9.21 0.06 8.92
N GLY A 50 -8.50 -0.87 9.58
CA GLY A 50 -9.09 -2.01 10.27
C GLY A 50 -10.09 -1.60 11.34
N LEU A 51 -9.77 -0.58 12.14
CA LEU A 51 -10.69 -0.04 13.13
C LEU A 51 -12.01 0.42 12.50
N GLY A 52 -11.96 1.14 11.36
CA GLY A 52 -13.19 1.51 10.63
C GLY A 52 -14.00 0.29 10.17
N LEU A 53 -13.32 -0.74 9.68
CA LEU A 53 -13.96 -2.02 9.31
C LEU A 53 -14.60 -2.71 10.52
N PHE A 54 -13.92 -2.75 11.67
CA PHE A 54 -14.43 -3.40 12.87
C PHE A 54 -15.57 -2.63 13.51
N LEU A 55 -15.54 -1.30 13.49
CA LEU A 55 -16.66 -0.46 13.94
C LEU A 55 -17.90 -0.69 13.07
N TYR A 56 -17.72 -0.77 11.75
CA TYR A 56 -18.83 -1.17 10.88
C TYR A 56 -19.33 -2.58 11.20
N ALA A 57 -18.42 -3.53 11.41
CA ALA A 57 -18.80 -4.90 11.70
C ALA A 57 -19.57 -5.02 13.03
N ASP A 58 -19.20 -4.26 14.06
CA ASP A 58 -19.91 -4.21 15.34
C ASP A 58 -21.38 -3.80 15.15
N ASP A 59 -21.63 -2.78 14.30
CA ASP A 59 -22.97 -2.31 13.98
C ASP A 59 -23.77 -3.25 13.04
N TYR A 60 -23.10 -4.17 12.34
CA TYR A 60 -23.69 -5.01 11.26
C TYR A 60 -23.48 -6.51 11.47
N ASP A 61 -23.66 -7.01 12.70
CA ASP A 61 -23.60 -8.44 13.06
C ASP A 61 -22.28 -9.13 12.62
N GLY A 62 -21.15 -8.45 12.81
CA GLY A 62 -19.83 -8.94 12.43
C GLY A 62 -19.52 -8.87 10.93
N LYS A 63 -20.44 -8.40 10.08
CA LYS A 63 -20.24 -8.36 8.62
C LYS A 63 -19.39 -7.17 8.20
N LEU A 64 -18.49 -7.41 7.25
CA LEU A 64 -17.69 -6.34 6.66
C LEU A 64 -18.46 -5.60 5.55
N PRO A 65 -18.10 -4.34 5.25
CA PRO A 65 -18.63 -3.66 4.09
C PRO A 65 -18.03 -4.30 2.84
N LEU A 66 -18.78 -5.22 2.23
CA LEU A 66 -18.31 -5.99 1.08
C LEU A 66 -17.95 -5.08 -0.10
N ASN A 67 -16.98 -5.50 -0.90
CA ASN A 67 -16.62 -4.78 -2.11
C ASN A 67 -17.73 -4.94 -3.16
N VAL A 68 -18.09 -3.86 -3.83
CA VAL A 68 -19.16 -3.87 -4.83
C VAL A 68 -18.61 -4.14 -6.24
N VAL A 69 -17.31 -3.90 -6.44
CA VAL A 69 -16.60 -4.22 -7.68
C VAL A 69 -15.79 -5.50 -7.52
N ASP A 70 -15.67 -6.27 -8.60
CA ASP A 70 -14.79 -7.43 -8.69
C ASP A 70 -13.69 -7.17 -9.74
N ARG A 71 -12.55 -6.65 -9.29
CA ARG A 71 -11.43 -6.20 -10.14
C ARG A 71 -10.10 -6.68 -9.52
N TRP A 72 -9.14 -5.78 -9.27
CA TRP A 72 -7.86 -6.11 -8.62
C TRP A 72 -7.91 -6.03 -7.10
N LEU A 73 -6.88 -6.54 -6.41
CA LEU A 73 -6.77 -6.49 -4.94
C LEU A 73 -6.73 -5.08 -4.36
N PHE A 74 -6.24 -4.12 -5.12
CA PHE A 74 -6.19 -2.72 -4.72
C PHE A 74 -7.44 -1.93 -5.15
N ASP A 75 -8.39 -2.56 -5.84
CA ASP A 75 -9.57 -1.88 -6.34
C ASP A 75 -10.72 -1.99 -5.34
N VAL A 76 -11.09 -0.86 -4.74
CA VAL A 76 -12.21 -0.79 -3.79
C VAL A 76 -13.24 0.19 -4.33
N SER A 77 -14.53 -0.20 -4.31
CA SER A 77 -15.61 0.66 -4.80
C SER A 77 -15.70 1.96 -4.00
N TYR A 78 -16.15 3.06 -4.61
CA TYR A 78 -16.35 4.32 -3.88
C TYR A 78 -17.32 4.08 -2.71
N TRP A 79 -18.40 3.34 -2.96
CA TRP A 79 -19.38 2.93 -1.96
C TRP A 79 -18.73 2.30 -0.72
N THR A 80 -17.89 1.29 -0.91
CA THR A 80 -17.20 0.61 0.19
C THR A 80 -16.24 1.55 0.91
N THR A 81 -15.45 2.35 0.17
CA THR A 81 -14.54 3.31 0.81
C THR A 81 -15.25 4.39 1.61
N ASP A 82 -16.45 4.82 1.21
CA ASP A 82 -17.22 5.82 1.96
C ASP A 82 -17.70 5.30 3.30
N ILE A 83 -18.10 4.03 3.35
CA ILE A 83 -18.49 3.38 4.60
C ILE A 83 -17.28 3.38 5.54
N ILE A 84 -16.12 2.98 5.05
CA ILE A 84 -14.88 2.94 5.85
C ILE A 84 -14.49 4.36 6.30
N LEU A 85 -14.60 5.34 5.41
CA LEU A 85 -14.32 6.75 5.70
C LEU A 85 -15.22 7.32 6.80
N ARG A 86 -16.51 6.96 6.78
CA ARG A 86 -17.50 7.43 7.75
C ARG A 86 -17.39 6.77 9.12
N THR A 87 -16.88 5.54 9.17
CA THR A 87 -16.87 4.71 10.39
C THR A 87 -15.59 4.85 11.20
N GLY A 88 -14.43 5.06 10.56
CA GLY A 88 -13.18 5.26 11.30
C GLY A 88 -12.00 5.76 10.49
N ALA A 89 -12.09 5.72 9.15
CA ALA A 89 -11.05 6.23 8.28
C ALA A 89 -11.28 7.72 7.96
N PHE A 90 -11.05 8.64 8.89
CA PHE A 90 -11.45 10.05 8.70
C PHE A 90 -10.73 10.81 7.58
N ASP A 91 -9.69 10.22 6.98
CA ASP A 91 -8.86 10.87 5.98
C ASP A 91 -8.39 9.87 4.92
N ARG A 92 -8.35 10.28 3.65
CA ARG A 92 -7.99 9.39 2.53
C ARG A 92 -6.55 8.88 2.60
N HIS A 93 -5.63 9.65 3.20
CA HIS A 93 -4.20 9.34 3.18
C HIS A 93 -3.90 8.06 3.97
N ILE A 94 -4.81 7.65 4.86
CA ILE A 94 -4.64 6.41 5.62
C ILE A 94 -4.74 5.18 4.73
N PHE A 95 -5.33 5.26 3.54
CA PHE A 95 -5.42 4.13 2.63
C PHE A 95 -4.15 3.89 1.79
N TYR A 96 -3.10 4.67 2.08
CA TYR A 96 -1.87 4.66 1.33
C TYR A 96 -0.65 4.49 2.24
N CYS A 97 0.30 3.69 1.75
CA CYS A 97 1.58 3.54 2.43
C CYS A 97 2.46 4.79 2.19
N PRO A 98 3.01 5.42 3.24
CA PRO A 98 3.86 6.61 3.10
C PRO A 98 5.21 6.34 2.41
N SER A 99 5.56 5.07 2.17
CA SER A 99 6.75 4.67 1.40
C SER A 99 6.62 4.94 -0.10
N TRP A 100 5.39 5.09 -0.60
CA TRP A 100 5.09 5.41 -2.00
C TRP A 100 4.02 6.50 -2.12
N LYS A 101 4.44 7.74 -1.88
CA LYS A 101 3.55 8.92 -1.89
C LYS A 101 2.74 9.11 -3.18
N GLN A 102 3.26 8.70 -4.33
CA GLN A 102 2.54 8.88 -5.62
C GLN A 102 1.20 8.15 -5.63
N ARG A 103 1.04 7.09 -4.83
CA ARG A 103 -0.20 6.32 -4.78
C ARG A 103 -1.39 7.11 -4.24
N ASP A 104 -1.13 8.16 -3.46
CA ASP A 104 -2.13 9.11 -2.94
C ASP A 104 -2.54 10.18 -3.98
N ASN A 105 -2.04 10.11 -5.22
CA ASN A 105 -2.50 11.03 -6.25
C ASN A 105 -3.99 10.84 -6.57
N ILE A 106 -4.69 11.95 -6.84
CA ILE A 106 -6.12 11.99 -7.13
C ILE A 106 -6.54 11.09 -8.28
N ILE A 107 -5.66 10.84 -9.25
CA ILE A 107 -5.94 9.94 -10.37
C ILE A 107 -6.20 8.50 -9.89
N PHE A 108 -5.54 8.04 -8.83
CA PHE A 108 -5.78 6.72 -8.24
C PHE A 108 -7.02 6.73 -7.36
N TRP A 109 -7.17 7.78 -6.54
CA TRP A 109 -8.36 7.96 -5.71
C TRP A 109 -9.64 8.06 -6.56
N ARG A 110 -9.56 8.67 -7.74
CA ARG A 110 -10.67 8.87 -8.68
C ARG A 110 -10.54 8.07 -9.96
N TYR A 111 -10.05 6.84 -9.86
CA TYR A 111 -9.69 6.04 -11.02
C TYR A 111 -10.87 5.79 -11.97
N GLY A 112 -12.06 5.49 -11.42
CA GLY A 112 -13.28 5.24 -12.20
C GLY A 112 -13.74 6.39 -13.11
N GLU A 113 -13.31 7.62 -12.83
CA GLU A 113 -13.71 8.83 -13.56
C GLU A 113 -12.89 9.10 -14.83
N ASN A 114 -11.99 8.19 -15.19
CA ASN A 114 -11.12 8.31 -16.35
C ASN A 114 -10.22 9.57 -16.41
N LEU A 115 -9.79 10.12 -15.28
CA LEU A 115 -8.98 11.37 -15.25
C LEU A 115 -7.67 11.25 -16.04
N ALA A 116 -7.21 12.36 -16.62
CA ALA A 116 -5.96 12.44 -17.36
C ALA A 116 -4.74 12.34 -16.44
N ALA A 117 -3.65 11.76 -16.94
CA ALA A 117 -2.38 11.71 -16.22
C ALA A 117 -1.90 13.13 -15.86
N GLY A 118 -1.40 13.31 -14.62
CA GLY A 118 -0.92 14.61 -14.14
C GLY A 118 -2.02 15.57 -13.69
N THR A 119 -3.28 15.13 -13.61
CA THR A 119 -4.37 15.91 -13.01
C THR A 119 -3.98 16.32 -11.57
N PRO A 120 -4.02 17.62 -11.20
CA PRO A 120 -3.60 18.08 -9.89
C PRO A 120 -4.61 17.70 -8.80
N GLU A 121 -4.14 17.64 -7.55
CA GLU A 121 -4.99 17.38 -6.37
C GLU A 121 -6.15 18.36 -6.24
N SER A 122 -5.98 19.60 -6.68
CA SER A 122 -7.01 20.65 -6.68
C SER A 122 -8.07 20.48 -7.78
N TYR A 123 -8.23 19.28 -8.33
CA TYR A 123 -9.18 19.02 -9.41
C TYR A 123 -10.58 19.54 -9.03
N PRO A 124 -11.15 20.49 -9.79
CA PRO A 124 -12.23 21.35 -9.31
C PRO A 124 -13.60 20.67 -9.27
N GLN A 125 -13.78 19.56 -9.99
CA GLN A 125 -15.06 18.85 -10.03
C GLN A 125 -15.20 17.98 -8.77
N PRO A 126 -16.31 18.04 -8.01
CA PRO A 126 -16.52 17.15 -6.88
C PRO A 126 -16.69 15.69 -7.34
N GLU A 127 -16.51 14.74 -6.43
CA GLU A 127 -16.80 13.34 -6.71
C GLU A 127 -18.30 13.13 -7.04
N PRO A 128 -18.64 12.14 -7.89
CA PRO A 128 -20.02 11.80 -8.18
C PRO A 128 -20.76 11.39 -6.91
N LYS A 129 -21.94 11.96 -6.68
CA LYS A 129 -22.79 11.65 -5.51
C LYS A 129 -23.81 10.55 -5.77
N ASP A 130 -24.11 10.29 -7.03
CA ASP A 130 -25.07 9.27 -7.45
C ASP A 130 -24.65 7.88 -6.96
N GLU A 131 -25.57 7.19 -6.28
CA GLU A 131 -25.28 5.91 -5.63
C GLU A 131 -24.88 4.82 -6.63
N GLY A 132 -25.58 4.74 -7.77
CA GLY A 132 -25.26 3.77 -8.83
C GLY A 132 -23.83 3.94 -9.32
N THR A 133 -23.43 5.19 -9.54
CA THR A 133 -22.05 5.54 -9.92
C THR A 133 -21.05 5.16 -8.84
N ARG A 134 -21.33 5.46 -7.56
CA ARG A 134 -20.41 5.14 -6.45
C ARG A 134 -20.26 3.64 -6.20
N ARG A 135 -21.27 2.85 -6.52
CA ARG A 135 -21.20 1.37 -6.48
C ARG A 135 -20.36 0.79 -7.61
N ASN A 136 -20.44 1.40 -8.80
CA ASN A 136 -19.77 0.91 -10.00
C ASN A 136 -18.32 1.42 -10.15
N TYR A 137 -18.03 2.62 -9.66
CA TYR A 137 -16.70 3.22 -9.73
C TYR A 137 -15.82 2.70 -8.60
N HIS A 138 -14.53 2.58 -8.90
CA HIS A 138 -13.53 2.10 -7.95
C HIS A 138 -12.36 3.07 -7.85
N ARG A 139 -11.73 2.99 -6.68
CA ARG A 139 -10.48 3.65 -6.33
C ARG A 139 -9.37 2.63 -6.40
N ILE A 140 -8.20 3.08 -6.82
CA ILE A 140 -6.97 2.31 -6.71
C ILE A 140 -6.30 2.67 -5.38
N MET A 141 -6.30 1.72 -4.45
CA MET A 141 -5.79 1.89 -3.08
C MET A 141 -4.29 1.59 -2.98
N GLY A 142 -3.67 1.97 -1.86
CA GLY A 142 -2.26 1.68 -1.57
C GLY A 142 -1.98 0.36 -0.89
N TYR A 143 -3.04 -0.41 -0.58
CA TYR A 143 -3.02 -1.72 0.04
C TYR A 143 -3.81 -2.73 -0.79
N PHE A 144 -3.52 -4.01 -0.60
CA PHE A 144 -4.37 -5.11 -1.03
C PHE A 144 -5.47 -5.35 -0.01
N TRP A 145 -6.68 -5.60 -0.51
CA TRP A 145 -7.88 -5.81 0.29
C TRP A 145 -8.41 -7.21 0.06
N PHE A 146 -8.51 -7.97 1.15
CA PHE A 146 -9.01 -9.34 1.14
C PHE A 146 -10.48 -9.44 1.53
N ILE A 147 -11.22 -8.32 1.48
CA ILE A 147 -12.67 -8.31 1.65
C ILE A 147 -13.33 -8.91 0.40
N ASP A 148 -14.29 -9.79 0.63
CA ASP A 148 -15.07 -10.43 -0.43
C ASP A 148 -16.01 -9.43 -1.12
N THR A 149 -16.60 -9.85 -2.24
CA THR A 149 -17.63 -9.07 -2.94
C THR A 149 -19.04 -9.44 -2.49
N ALA A 150 -20.00 -8.54 -2.73
CA ALA A 150 -21.42 -8.82 -2.44
C ALA A 150 -21.91 -10.12 -3.13
N SER A 151 -21.51 -10.33 -4.38
CA SER A 151 -21.80 -11.54 -5.17
C SER A 151 -20.94 -12.76 -4.80
N GLY A 152 -19.93 -12.58 -3.96
CA GLY A 152 -18.88 -13.56 -3.72
C GLY A 152 -17.89 -13.64 -4.89
N ARG A 153 -16.61 -13.87 -4.58
CA ARG A 153 -15.58 -14.14 -5.60
C ARG A 153 -15.45 -15.63 -5.86
N ALA A 154 -15.38 -16.01 -7.14
CA ALA A 154 -15.36 -17.42 -7.56
C ALA A 154 -14.06 -18.16 -7.20
N HIS A 155 -12.94 -17.44 -7.08
CA HIS A 155 -11.62 -18.02 -6.78
C HIS A 155 -11.12 -17.46 -5.44
N PRO A 156 -10.41 -18.23 -4.60
CA PRO A 156 -9.76 -17.70 -3.40
C PRO A 156 -8.79 -16.58 -3.77
N PRO A 157 -8.42 -15.69 -2.82
CA PRO A 157 -7.39 -14.69 -3.05
C PRO A 157 -6.08 -15.41 -3.36
N MET A 158 -5.80 -15.48 -4.66
CA MET A 158 -4.50 -15.69 -5.27
C MET A 158 -3.60 -16.67 -4.49
N SER A 159 -3.70 -17.94 -4.86
CA SER A 159 -2.79 -18.98 -4.41
C SER A 159 -2.29 -19.69 -5.66
N PRO A 160 -0.97 -19.82 -5.89
CA PRO A 160 -0.49 -20.82 -6.85
C PRO A 160 -0.94 -22.20 -6.38
N ASP A 161 -0.94 -23.18 -7.29
CA ASP A 161 -1.57 -24.49 -7.13
C ASP A 161 -1.12 -25.29 -5.88
N ASN A 162 0.00 -24.90 -5.25
CA ASN A 162 0.60 -25.58 -4.09
C ASN A 162 0.70 -24.74 -2.80
N ALA A 163 0.18 -23.51 -2.77
CA ALA A 163 0.22 -22.69 -1.55
C ALA A 163 -1.06 -22.83 -0.71
N PRO A 164 -1.02 -22.53 0.60
CA PRO A 164 -2.22 -22.48 1.42
C PRO A 164 -3.21 -21.47 0.85
N LYS A 165 -4.44 -21.92 0.59
CA LYS A 165 -5.50 -21.05 0.07
C LYS A 165 -5.83 -19.99 1.11
N LYS A 166 -5.76 -18.72 0.68
CA LYS A 166 -6.24 -17.60 1.48
C LYS A 166 -7.77 -17.53 1.45
N GLU A 167 -8.32 -16.69 2.31
CA GLU A 167 -9.76 -16.54 2.48
C GLU A 167 -10.19 -15.13 2.08
N TRP A 168 -11.31 -15.02 1.36
CA TRP A 168 -12.00 -13.74 1.22
C TRP A 168 -12.86 -13.50 2.45
N VAL A 169 -12.59 -12.40 3.15
CA VAL A 169 -13.24 -12.09 4.42
C VAL A 169 -14.59 -11.43 4.13
N ARG A 170 -15.67 -12.07 4.61
CA ARG A 170 -17.04 -11.52 4.57
C ARG A 170 -17.50 -10.99 5.92
N SER A 171 -17.00 -11.61 6.98
CA SER A 171 -17.37 -11.36 8.38
C SER A 171 -16.11 -11.51 9.22
N VAL A 172 -15.97 -10.66 10.24
CA VAL A 172 -14.90 -10.80 11.23
C VAL A 172 -15.26 -11.79 12.33
N ALA A 173 -16.54 -12.16 12.43
CA ALA A 173 -17.05 -13.17 13.35
C ALA A 173 -17.05 -14.57 12.71
N ASP A 174 -17.29 -14.66 11.39
CA ASP A 174 -17.47 -15.92 10.67
C ASP A 174 -16.31 -16.22 9.71
N THR A 175 -15.09 -16.36 10.24
CA THR A 175 -13.93 -16.79 9.46
C THR A 175 -13.77 -18.31 9.46
N LYS A 176 -13.31 -18.90 8.36
CA LYS A 176 -13.05 -20.35 8.28
C LYS A 176 -11.82 -20.79 9.09
N SER A 177 -10.87 -19.88 9.27
CA SER A 177 -9.65 -20.10 10.05
C SER A 177 -9.64 -19.21 11.30
N ALA A 178 -8.69 -19.46 12.20
CA ALA A 178 -8.49 -18.60 13.38
C ALA A 178 -8.27 -17.13 12.94
N PRO A 179 -8.96 -16.13 13.52
CA PRO A 179 -8.88 -14.74 13.08
C PRO A 179 -7.46 -14.16 12.97
N ALA A 180 -6.55 -14.57 13.87
CA ALA A 180 -5.14 -14.18 13.87
C ALA A 180 -4.33 -14.73 12.67
N ALA A 181 -4.87 -15.66 11.89
CA ALA A 181 -4.22 -16.24 10.72
C ALA A 181 -4.86 -15.78 9.40
N VAL A 182 -5.97 -15.04 9.45
CA VAL A 182 -6.70 -14.57 8.27
C VAL A 182 -6.29 -13.14 7.96
N GLU A 183 -5.62 -12.94 6.82
CA GLU A 183 -5.27 -11.62 6.34
C GLU A 183 -6.51 -10.83 5.87
N LEU A 184 -6.59 -9.56 6.25
CA LEU A 184 -7.68 -8.65 5.90
C LEU A 184 -7.20 -7.53 4.95
N ILE A 185 -6.05 -6.93 5.25
CA ILE A 185 -5.38 -5.91 4.43
C ILE A 185 -3.88 -6.22 4.41
N ALA A 186 -3.21 -6.01 3.28
CA ALA A 186 -1.75 -6.13 3.20
C ALA A 186 -1.11 -5.01 2.37
N ASP A 187 0.09 -4.63 2.75
CA ASP A 187 0.97 -3.78 1.96
C ASP A 187 1.20 -4.35 0.55
N VAL A 188 1.15 -3.46 -0.44
CA VAL A 188 1.38 -3.83 -1.84
C VAL A 188 2.83 -4.23 -2.03
N THR A 189 3.05 -5.51 -2.37
CA THR A 189 4.33 -5.99 -2.92
C THR A 189 4.09 -6.59 -4.30
N ALA A 190 4.48 -5.83 -5.32
CA ALA A 190 4.28 -6.14 -6.72
C ALA A 190 5.61 -6.11 -7.51
N SER A 191 5.77 -7.05 -8.45
CA SER A 191 6.93 -7.15 -9.33
C SER A 191 6.55 -7.36 -10.79
N ASN A 192 7.50 -7.07 -11.68
CA ASN A 192 7.36 -7.34 -13.11
C ASN A 192 7.56 -8.82 -13.50
N GLY A 193 7.77 -9.71 -12.52
CA GLY A 193 8.01 -11.13 -12.75
C GLY A 193 8.03 -11.96 -11.46
N PRO A 194 8.03 -13.29 -11.58
CA PRO A 194 7.88 -14.20 -10.45
C PRO A 194 9.20 -14.51 -9.74
N ASN A 195 10.33 -13.98 -10.20
CA ASN A 195 11.63 -14.34 -9.64
C ASN A 195 12.01 -13.35 -8.53
N ARG A 196 12.08 -13.86 -7.29
CA ARG A 196 12.41 -13.06 -6.10
C ARG A 196 13.71 -12.25 -6.24
N THR A 197 14.73 -12.81 -6.88
CA THR A 197 16.06 -12.20 -6.93
C THR A 197 16.28 -11.35 -8.18
N THR A 198 15.68 -11.73 -9.31
CA THR A 198 15.93 -11.05 -10.60
C THR A 198 14.82 -10.10 -11.04
N SER A 199 13.62 -10.20 -10.48
CA SER A 199 12.51 -9.30 -10.84
C SER A 199 12.69 -7.90 -10.26
N ASP A 200 12.08 -6.92 -10.93
CA ASP A 200 12.05 -5.52 -10.54
C ASP A 200 10.72 -5.21 -9.82
N PHE A 201 10.80 -4.76 -8.58
CA PHE A 201 9.66 -4.42 -7.73
C PHE A 201 9.28 -2.93 -7.78
N THR A 202 9.87 -2.18 -8.71
CA THR A 202 9.58 -0.76 -8.96
C THR A 202 8.94 -0.52 -10.32
N LYS A 203 8.87 -1.56 -11.15
CA LYS A 203 8.38 -1.52 -12.54
C LYS A 203 7.30 -2.54 -12.80
N ALA A 204 6.44 -2.78 -11.82
CA ALA A 204 5.29 -3.66 -11.99
C ALA A 204 4.32 -3.01 -13.01
N THR A 205 3.93 -3.77 -14.02
CA THR A 205 3.04 -3.33 -15.10
C THR A 205 1.65 -3.93 -14.92
N GLY A 206 0.60 -3.15 -15.14
CA GLY A 206 -0.79 -3.56 -14.98
C GLY A 206 -1.74 -2.49 -15.51
N GLY A 207 -2.93 -2.36 -14.92
CA GLY A 207 -3.95 -1.40 -15.36
C GLY A 207 -3.47 0.06 -15.37
N CYS A 208 -2.66 0.47 -14.40
CA CYS A 208 -2.05 1.81 -14.34
C CYS A 208 -1.07 2.05 -15.49
N TRP A 209 -0.28 1.04 -15.83
CA TRP A 209 0.68 1.08 -16.93
C TRP A 209 -0.05 1.21 -18.27
N SER A 210 -1.02 0.35 -18.54
CA SER A 210 -1.79 0.39 -19.79
C SER A 210 -2.49 1.72 -20.02
N ARG A 211 -2.96 2.37 -18.95
CA ARG A 211 -3.74 3.60 -19.04
C ARG A 211 -2.90 4.88 -19.04
N TRP A 212 -1.87 4.95 -18.20
CA TRP A 212 -1.10 6.19 -17.99
C TRP A 212 0.40 6.03 -18.13
N GLN A 213 0.88 4.83 -18.50
CA GLN A 213 2.32 4.49 -18.50
C GLN A 213 2.97 4.76 -17.13
N VAL A 214 2.20 4.54 -16.06
CA VAL A 214 2.68 4.66 -14.67
C VAL A 214 2.93 3.26 -14.14
N TYR A 215 4.18 2.99 -13.78
CA TYR A 215 4.55 1.75 -13.12
C TYR A 215 4.02 1.70 -11.69
N ASP A 216 3.52 0.53 -11.30
CA ASP A 216 3.28 0.22 -9.91
C ASP A 216 4.63 -0.10 -9.23
N ARG A 217 4.81 0.43 -8.03
CA ARG A 217 5.99 0.20 -7.19
C ARG A 217 5.56 -0.45 -5.90
N SER A 218 6.29 -1.49 -5.49
CA SER A 218 6.12 -2.09 -4.17
C SER A 218 6.33 -1.07 -3.06
N ASN A 219 5.55 -1.22 -1.99
CA ASN A 219 5.80 -0.52 -0.75
C ASN A 219 7.14 -0.98 -0.14
N HIS A 220 7.74 -0.12 0.67
CA HIS A 220 8.93 -0.42 1.48
C HIS A 220 10.12 -1.02 0.71
N VAL A 221 10.41 -0.45 -0.46
CA VAL A 221 11.57 -0.82 -1.30
C VAL A 221 12.88 -0.23 -0.76
N LYS A 222 13.89 -1.11 -0.57
CA LYS A 222 15.27 -0.72 -0.28
C LYS A 222 15.85 0.00 -1.50
N GLY A 223 16.83 0.90 -1.32
CA GLY A 223 17.52 1.52 -2.46
C GLY A 223 17.90 0.49 -3.52
N GLY A 224 17.39 0.67 -4.74
CA GLY A 224 17.36 -0.36 -5.80
C GLY A 224 15.93 -0.79 -6.15
N SER A 225 15.78 -2.06 -6.51
CA SER A 225 14.52 -2.64 -7.00
C SER A 225 13.90 -3.70 -6.08
N GLN A 226 14.39 -3.86 -4.84
CA GLN A 226 14.03 -4.98 -3.96
C GLN A 226 13.26 -4.51 -2.71
N PRO A 227 12.11 -5.13 -2.38
CA PRO A 227 11.31 -4.79 -1.21
C PRO A 227 11.93 -5.32 0.06
N THR A 228 11.64 -4.66 1.18
CA THR A 228 12.09 -5.09 2.51
C THR A 228 11.06 -5.95 3.24
N GLY A 229 9.80 -5.83 2.85
CA GLY A 229 8.64 -6.45 3.49
C GLY A 229 7.42 -5.55 3.39
N GLY A 230 6.38 -5.87 4.15
CA GLY A 230 5.14 -5.13 4.20
C GLY A 230 4.38 -5.44 5.49
N ASN A 231 3.52 -4.51 5.89
CA ASN A 231 2.55 -4.75 6.95
C ASN A 231 1.37 -5.59 6.44
N ILE A 232 0.78 -6.33 7.36
CA ILE A 232 -0.40 -7.15 7.10
C ILE A 232 -1.29 -7.02 8.33
N LEU A 233 -2.51 -6.54 8.11
CA LEU A 233 -3.60 -6.53 9.07
C LEU A 233 -4.36 -7.85 9.01
N PHE A 234 -4.65 -8.41 10.18
CA PHE A 234 -5.44 -9.64 10.34
C PHE A 234 -6.84 -9.35 10.89
N VAL A 235 -7.72 -10.35 10.82
CA VAL A 235 -9.13 -10.21 11.21
C VAL A 235 -9.31 -9.97 12.72
N ASP A 236 -8.37 -10.39 13.56
CA ASP A 236 -8.37 -10.04 15.00
C ASP A 236 -7.87 -8.61 15.29
N GLY A 237 -7.47 -7.87 14.25
CA GLY A 237 -7.04 -6.48 14.33
C GLY A 237 -5.58 -6.26 14.65
N HIS A 238 -4.76 -7.31 14.79
CA HIS A 238 -3.32 -7.12 14.89
C HIS A 238 -2.70 -6.82 13.53
N VAL A 239 -1.61 -6.06 13.53
CA VAL A 239 -0.80 -5.77 12.35
C VAL A 239 0.58 -6.37 12.54
N GLN A 240 1.05 -7.13 11.55
CA GLN A 240 2.35 -7.78 11.57
C GLN A 240 3.22 -7.28 10.41
N TRP A 241 4.48 -6.96 10.71
CA TRP A 241 5.49 -6.80 9.67
C TRP A 241 5.96 -8.16 9.17
N ARG A 242 5.78 -8.42 7.87
CA ARG A 242 6.32 -9.62 7.21
C ARG A 242 7.51 -9.23 6.34
N HIS A 243 8.67 -9.84 6.59
CA HIS A 243 9.83 -9.59 5.76
C HIS A 243 9.65 -10.20 4.38
N PHE A 244 10.19 -9.55 3.35
CA PHE A 244 10.05 -10.03 1.98
C PHE A 244 10.62 -11.45 1.77
N LYS A 245 11.68 -11.81 2.51
CA LYS A 245 12.24 -13.16 2.50
C LYS A 245 11.25 -14.24 2.98
N ASP A 246 10.25 -13.86 3.77
CA ASP A 246 9.25 -14.76 4.36
C ASP A 246 7.89 -14.66 3.65
N MET A 247 7.71 -13.70 2.74
CA MET A 247 6.51 -13.61 1.88
C MET A 247 6.47 -14.78 0.90
N GLU A 248 5.29 -15.10 0.38
CA GLU A 248 5.14 -16.10 -0.69
C GLU A 248 4.74 -15.43 -2.00
N HIS A 249 5.09 -16.05 -3.13
CA HIS A 249 4.53 -15.66 -4.42
C HIS A 249 3.10 -16.16 -4.49
N ARG A 250 2.13 -15.26 -4.65
CA ARG A 250 0.70 -15.58 -4.50
C ARG A 250 -0.08 -15.49 -5.81
N TRP A 251 0.37 -14.66 -6.74
CA TRP A 251 -0.33 -14.48 -8.01
C TRP A 251 0.61 -14.48 -9.20
N PHE A 252 0.26 -15.31 -10.16
CA PHE A 252 0.91 -15.39 -11.44
C PHE A 252 -0.11 -15.22 -12.55
N TRP A 253 0.16 -14.30 -13.48
CA TRP A 253 -0.61 -14.23 -14.71
C TRP A 253 0.30 -13.94 -15.89
N GLN A 254 0.67 -15.02 -16.60
CA GLN A 254 1.68 -15.05 -17.67
C GLN A 254 1.17 -14.47 -19.01
N GLN A 255 -0.13 -14.17 -19.13
CA GLN A 255 -0.72 -13.54 -20.31
C GLN A 255 -0.98 -12.05 -20.03
N PHE A 256 -0.65 -11.14 -20.95
CA PHE A 256 -0.90 -9.68 -20.87
C PHE A 256 0.05 -8.82 -20.03
N GLY A 257 1.19 -9.32 -19.53
CA GLY A 257 2.19 -8.45 -18.87
C GLY A 257 1.72 -7.84 -17.55
N ASN A 258 0.89 -8.59 -16.83
CA ASN A 258 0.37 -8.23 -15.51
C ASN A 258 1.43 -8.43 -14.41
N PRO A 259 1.27 -7.76 -13.25
CA PRO A 259 2.28 -7.82 -12.20
C PRO A 259 2.11 -9.07 -11.35
N CYS A 260 3.22 -9.56 -10.79
CA CYS A 260 3.24 -10.63 -9.80
C CYS A 260 3.08 -10.04 -8.40
N PHE A 261 2.35 -10.72 -7.51
CA PHE A 261 2.10 -10.24 -6.16
C PHE A 261 2.63 -11.18 -5.08
N TRP A 262 3.00 -10.57 -3.95
CA TRP A 262 3.69 -11.22 -2.84
C TRP A 262 3.13 -10.76 -1.50
N TRP A 263 2.87 -11.70 -0.59
CA TRP A 263 2.60 -11.45 0.83
C TRP A 263 2.67 -12.74 1.65
#